data_AF-A0A7H0VHD1-F1
#
_entry.id   AF-A0A7H0VHD1-F1
#
_cell.length_a   1.000
_cell.length_b   1.000
_cell.length_c   1.000
_cell.angle_alpha   90.00
_cell.angle_beta   90.00
_cell.angle_gamma   90.00
#
_symmetry.space_group_name_H-M   'P 1'
#
loop_
_entity.id
_entity.type
_entity.pdbx_description
1 polymer ?
#
loop_
_entity_poly.entity_id
_entity_poly.type
_entity_poly.pdbx_seq_one_letter_code
_entity_poly.pdbx_strand_id
1 'polypeptide(L)'
;MTNRYLSYYQIIGIIVSMTIISIWAFKVGGMMPFYILFAGLLFSPFIIVSTLSLLDLEAYKKTIKGGIWTGTVLLLALSYSLPFFFEWGGVILALICTGIGFYIWTKRTEIEWQISIFNVIGTSIVTVILISIIAAGLS
;
A
#
# COMPACT_ATOMS: atom_id res chain seq x y z
N MET A 1 1.51 -20.15 -6.76
CA MET A 1 2.62 -19.46 -7.45
C MET A 1 2.49 -17.96 -7.24
N THR A 2 3.36 -17.37 -6.43
CA THR A 2 3.38 -15.92 -6.16
C THR A 2 3.83 -15.17 -7.41
N ASN A 3 3.02 -14.22 -7.91
CA ASN A 3 3.37 -13.43 -9.09
C ASN A 3 4.44 -12.37 -8.73
N ARG A 4 5.71 -12.76 -8.82
CA ARG A 4 6.86 -11.90 -8.50
C ARG A 4 6.92 -10.62 -9.35
N TYR A 5 6.44 -10.66 -10.59
CA TYR A 5 6.38 -9.49 -11.46
C TYR A 5 5.46 -8.41 -10.89
N LEU A 6 4.32 -8.79 -10.33
CA LEU A 6 3.39 -7.86 -9.69
C LEU A 6 4.03 -7.19 -8.46
N SER A 7 4.78 -7.96 -7.67
CA SER A 7 5.52 -7.43 -6.51
C SER A 7 6.58 -6.41 -6.93
N TYR A 8 7.36 -6.70 -7.98
CA TYR A 8 8.34 -5.75 -8.51
C TYR A 8 7.67 -4.49 -9.06
N TYR A 9 6.60 -4.65 -9.83
CA TYR A 9 5.84 -3.52 -10.36
C TYR A 9 5.32 -2.62 -9.25
N GLN A 10 4.74 -3.21 -8.19
CA GLN A 10 4.26 -2.49 -7.03
C GLN A 10 5.38 -1.73 -6.32
N ILE A 11 6.51 -2.38 -6.04
CA ILE A 11 7.65 -1.74 -5.36
C ILE A 11 8.17 -0.55 -6.19
N ILE A 12 8.44 -0.77 -7.48
CA ILE A 12 8.96 0.27 -8.37
C ILE A 12 7.95 1.40 -8.49
N GLY A 13 6.68 1.09 -8.71
CA GLY A 13 5.63 2.08 -8.86
C GLY A 13 5.45 2.92 -7.61
N ILE A 14 5.47 2.32 -6.40
CA ILE A 14 5.42 3.08 -5.14
C ILE A 14 6.63 3.99 -5.02
N ILE A 15 7.86 3.52 -5.31
CA ILE A 15 9.07 4.33 -5.22
C ILE A 15 8.99 5.53 -6.18
N VAL A 16 8.57 5.31 -7.42
CA VAL A 16 8.43 6.36 -8.44
C VAL A 16 7.35 7.37 -8.02
N SER A 17 6.16 6.90 -7.64
CA SER A 17 5.07 7.77 -7.17
C SER A 17 5.48 8.59 -5.95
N MET A 18 6.12 7.97 -4.96
CA MET A 18 6.59 8.66 -3.75
C MET A 18 7.66 9.71 -4.06
N THR A 19 8.55 9.44 -5.01
CA THR A 19 9.56 10.42 -5.45
C THR A 19 8.90 11.64 -6.09
N ILE A 20 7.95 11.43 -7.00
CA ILE A 20 7.23 12.51 -7.68
C ILE A 20 6.41 13.33 -6.67
N ILE A 21 5.63 12.66 -5.81
CA ILE A 21 4.84 13.31 -4.76
C ILE A 21 5.74 14.13 -3.84
N SER A 22 6.91 13.59 -3.46
CA SER A 22 7.86 14.30 -2.60
C SER A 22 8.40 15.56 -3.27
N ILE A 23 8.85 15.48 -4.52
CA ILE A 23 9.34 16.65 -5.28
C ILE A 23 8.26 17.72 -5.37
N TRP A 24 7.03 17.33 -5.66
CA TRP A 24 5.90 18.26 -5.75
C TRP A 24 5.57 18.89 -4.38
N ALA A 25 5.50 18.08 -3.32
CA ALA A 25 5.21 18.55 -1.97
C ALA A 25 6.27 19.54 -1.45
N PHE A 26 7.56 19.31 -1.74
CA PHE A 26 8.62 20.26 -1.39
C PHE A 26 8.54 21.58 -2.16
N LYS A 27 8.12 21.55 -3.44
CA LYS A 27 7.93 22.76 -4.24
C LYS A 27 6.76 23.62 -3.75
N VAL A 28 5.67 22.99 -3.32
CA VAL A 28 4.48 23.70 -2.82
C VAL A 28 4.74 24.30 -1.43
N GLY A 29 5.52 23.61 -0.58
CA GLY A 29 5.88 24.08 0.76
C GLY A 29 4.72 24.03 1.77
N GLY A 30 4.89 24.71 2.91
CA GLY A 30 3.90 24.71 4.00
C GLY A 30 3.78 23.36 4.69
N MET A 31 2.55 22.85 4.84
CA MET A 31 2.28 21.55 5.48
C MET A 31 2.43 20.34 4.53
N MET A 32 2.65 20.56 3.23
CA MET A 32 2.79 19.49 2.22
C MET A 32 3.84 18.41 2.55
N PRO A 33 5.02 18.73 3.13
CA PRO A 33 6.00 17.71 3.50
C PRO A 33 5.49 16.69 4.54
N PHE A 34 4.54 17.06 5.41
CA PHE A 34 3.93 16.11 6.35
C PHE A 34 3.06 15.06 5.65
N TYR A 35 2.47 15.40 4.50
CA TYR A 35 1.73 14.44 3.68
C TYR A 35 2.64 13.38 3.06
N ILE A 36 3.94 13.66 2.87
CA ILE A 36 4.91 12.65 2.40
C ILE A 36 5.05 11.54 3.44
N LEU A 37 5.15 11.89 4.73
CA LEU A 37 5.20 10.91 5.83
C LEU A 37 3.92 10.08 5.86
N PHE A 38 2.76 10.72 5.72
CA PHE A 38 1.47 10.03 5.73
C PHE A 38 1.32 9.09 4.53
N ALA A 39 1.70 9.52 3.34
CA ALA A 39 1.72 8.69 2.14
C ALA A 39 2.67 7.50 2.30
N GLY A 40 3.87 7.71 2.86
CA GLY A 40 4.84 6.64 3.10
C GLY A 40 4.30 5.58 4.06
N LEU A 41 3.61 6.02 5.12
CA LEU A 41 2.91 5.11 6.02
C LEU A 41 1.80 4.35 5.28
N LEU A 42 0.99 5.02 4.48
CA LEU A 42 -0.11 4.42 3.72
C LEU A 42 0.36 3.34 2.73
N PHE A 43 1.54 3.52 2.13
CA PHE A 43 2.14 2.52 1.24
C PHE A 43 2.98 1.45 1.95
N SER A 44 3.36 1.67 3.21
CA SER A 44 4.17 0.72 3.99
C SER A 44 3.62 -0.71 4.02
N PRO A 45 2.31 -0.99 4.22
CA PRO A 45 1.83 -2.37 4.24
C PRO A 45 2.01 -3.07 2.88
N PHE A 46 1.85 -2.32 1.79
CA PHE A 46 2.01 -2.80 0.43
C PHE A 46 3.47 -3.08 0.09
N ILE A 47 4.39 -2.19 0.49
CA ILE A 47 5.84 -2.40 0.29
C ILE A 47 6.32 -3.60 1.10
N ILE A 48 5.97 -3.69 2.38
CA ILE A 48 6.41 -4.79 3.26
C ILE A 48 6.00 -6.14 2.67
N VAL A 49 4.74 -6.29 2.28
CA VAL A 49 4.24 -7.56 1.73
C VAL A 49 4.85 -7.85 0.36
N SER A 50 4.98 -6.87 -0.52
CA SER A 50 5.63 -7.07 -1.82
C SER A 50 7.11 -7.44 -1.68
N THR A 51 7.87 -6.79 -0.80
CA THR A 51 9.29 -7.13 -0.58
C THR A 51 9.44 -8.54 -0.03
N LEU A 52 8.63 -8.92 0.95
CA LEU A 52 8.69 -10.27 1.53
C LEU A 52 8.23 -11.34 0.55
N SER A 53 7.33 -11.01 -0.38
CA SER A 53 6.89 -11.94 -1.41
C SER A 53 7.97 -12.30 -2.45
N LEU A 54 9.06 -11.52 -2.51
CA LEU A 54 10.22 -11.84 -3.35
C LEU A 54 11.14 -12.88 -2.73
N LEU A 55 11.01 -13.13 -1.42
CA LEU A 55 11.75 -14.18 -0.72
C LEU A 55 11.20 -15.57 -1.07
N ASP A 56 12.03 -16.58 -0.86
CA ASP A 56 11.59 -17.97 -1.02
C ASP A 56 10.53 -18.33 0.04
N LEU A 57 9.34 -18.71 -0.43
CA LEU A 57 8.17 -18.92 0.42
C LEU A 57 8.32 -20.14 1.33
N GLU A 58 9.04 -21.17 0.87
CA GLU A 58 9.27 -22.38 1.65
C GLU A 58 10.30 -22.14 2.76
N ALA A 59 11.38 -21.42 2.45
CA ALA A 59 12.44 -21.11 3.41
C ALA A 59 12.04 -20.06 4.46
N TYR A 60 11.21 -19.07 4.09
CA TYR A 60 10.91 -17.90 4.93
C TYR A 60 9.44 -17.78 5.37
N LYS A 61 8.68 -18.88 5.35
CA LYS A 61 7.23 -18.90 5.63
C LYS A 61 6.82 -18.15 6.91
N LYS A 62 7.55 -18.32 8.02
CA LYS A 62 7.24 -17.67 9.31
C LYS A 62 7.43 -16.14 9.22
N THR A 63 8.51 -15.70 8.58
CA THR A 63 8.82 -14.27 8.36
C THR A 63 7.80 -13.62 7.45
N ILE A 64 7.45 -14.27 6.34
CA ILE A 64 6.44 -13.80 5.39
C ILE A 64 5.08 -13.66 6.08
N LYS A 65 4.66 -14.67 6.86
CA LYS A 65 3.40 -14.60 7.62
C LYS A 65 3.40 -13.45 8.62
N GLY A 66 4.52 -13.24 9.33
CA GLY A 66 4.69 -12.10 10.23
C GLY A 66 4.56 -10.77 9.50
N GLY A 67 5.19 -10.64 8.33
CA GLY A 67 5.10 -9.40 7.55
C GLY A 67 3.72 -9.13 6.95
N ILE A 68 2.98 -10.15 6.52
CA ILE A 68 1.57 -10.01 6.11
C ILE A 68 0.73 -9.53 7.29
N TRP A 69 1.00 -10.05 8.49
CA TRP A 69 0.32 -9.60 9.70
C TRP A 69 0.61 -8.14 10.00
N THR A 70 1.89 -7.76 10.01
CA THR A 70 2.32 -6.38 10.22
C THR A 70 1.72 -5.46 9.16
N GLY A 71 1.70 -5.87 7.89
CA GLY A 71 1.06 -5.12 6.80
C GLY A 71 -0.45 -4.98 6.99
N THR A 72 -1.14 -6.04 7.44
CA THR A 72 -2.59 -5.98 7.69
C THR A 72 -2.91 -5.05 8.87
N VAL A 73 -2.13 -5.13 9.95
CA VAL A 73 -2.28 -4.25 11.11
C VAL A 73 -1.99 -2.79 10.73
N LEU A 74 -0.94 -2.54 9.96
CA LEU A 74 -0.62 -1.19 9.45
C LEU A 74 -1.75 -0.64 8.57
N LEU A 75 -2.28 -1.46 7.65
CA LEU A 75 -3.40 -1.08 6.79
C LEU A 75 -4.62 -0.66 7.60
N LEU A 76 -4.99 -1.45 8.63
CA LEU A 76 -6.13 -1.13 9.51
C LEU A 76 -5.86 0.07 10.40
N ALA A 77 -4.69 0.16 11.03
CA ALA A 77 -4.33 1.27 11.91
C ALA A 77 -4.36 2.61 11.16
N LEU A 78 -3.81 2.63 9.94
CA LEU A 78 -3.84 3.81 9.08
C LEU A 78 -5.24 4.09 8.55
N SER A 79 -6.04 3.06 8.28
CA SER A 79 -7.40 3.26 7.84
C SER A 79 -8.26 3.92 8.92
N TYR A 80 -8.06 3.58 10.20
CA TYR A 80 -8.76 4.22 11.30
C TYR A 80 -8.26 5.63 11.61
N SER A 81 -7.04 6.00 11.18
CA SER A 81 -6.57 7.38 11.32
C SER A 81 -7.10 8.31 10.23
N LEU A 82 -7.42 7.79 9.03
CA LEU A 82 -7.92 8.57 7.89
C LEU A 82 -9.16 9.45 8.17
N PRO A 83 -10.22 8.98 8.88
CA PRO A 83 -11.38 9.80 9.21
C PRO A 83 -11.06 11.08 9.98
N PHE A 84 -9.99 11.08 10.78
CA PHE A 84 -9.56 12.27 11.53
C PHE A 84 -8.97 13.36 10.62
N PHE A 85 -8.44 12.99 9.44
CA PHE A 85 -7.79 13.91 8.52
C PHE A 85 -8.63 14.29 7.30
N PHE A 86 -9.54 13.42 6.87
CA PHE A 86 -10.24 13.53 5.58
C PHE A 86 -11.77 13.50 5.69
N GLU A 87 -12.32 13.71 6.89
CA GLU A 87 -13.77 13.73 7.15
C GLU A 87 -14.51 12.53 6.53
N TRP A 88 -15.58 12.77 5.75
CA TRP A 88 -16.36 11.74 5.07
C TRP A 88 -15.54 10.91 4.06
N GLY A 89 -14.58 11.52 3.38
CA GLY A 89 -13.68 10.80 2.47
C GLY A 89 -12.80 9.81 3.22
N GLY A 90 -12.34 10.21 4.42
CA GLY A 90 -11.60 9.34 5.33
C GLY A 90 -12.43 8.17 5.85
N VAL A 91 -13.72 8.38 6.14
CA VAL A 91 -14.65 7.32 6.57
C VAL A 91 -14.85 6.26 5.48
N ILE A 92 -15.03 6.68 4.23
CA ILE A 92 -15.22 5.75 3.10
C ILE A 92 -13.96 4.90 2.90
N LEU A 93 -12.78 5.53 2.90
CA LEU A 93 -11.50 4.81 2.81
C LEU A 93 -11.31 3.86 3.99
N ALA A 94 -11.68 4.29 5.21
CA ALA A 94 -11.61 3.45 6.40
C ALA A 94 -12.43 2.17 6.25
N LEU A 95 -13.66 2.28 5.75
CA LEU A 95 -14.55 1.13 5.52
C LEU A 95 -13.98 0.17 4.46
N ILE A 96 -13.46 0.71 3.35
CA ILE A 96 -12.84 -0.10 2.28
C ILE A 96 -11.63 -0.87 2.81
N CYS A 97 -10.70 -0.18 3.48
CA CYS A 97 -9.51 -0.80 4.05
C CYS A 97 -9.86 -1.83 5.14
N THR A 98 -10.87 -1.55 5.96
CA THR A 98 -11.38 -2.49 6.98
C THR A 98 -11.95 -3.75 6.33
N GLY A 99 -12.76 -3.59 5.27
CA GLY A 99 -13.30 -4.71 4.50
C GLY A 99 -12.20 -5.57 3.87
N ILE A 100 -11.17 -4.95 3.28
CA ILE A 100 -10.00 -5.64 2.74
C ILE A 100 -9.24 -6.39 3.84
N GLY A 101 -8.96 -5.74 4.97
CA GLY A 101 -8.26 -6.35 6.10
C GLY A 101 -9.03 -7.55 6.67
N PHE A 102 -10.35 -7.43 6.79
CA PHE A 102 -11.21 -8.54 7.20
C PHE A 102 -11.20 -9.68 6.18
N TYR A 103 -11.25 -9.37 4.88
CA TYR A 103 -11.16 -10.38 3.83
C TYR A 103 -9.82 -11.15 3.89
N ILE A 104 -8.70 -10.43 4.05
CA ILE A 104 -7.37 -11.03 4.22
C ILE A 104 -7.32 -11.91 5.48
N TRP A 105 -8.00 -11.50 6.55
CA TRP A 105 -8.13 -12.29 7.77
C TRP A 105 -8.86 -13.61 7.56
N THR A 106 -9.94 -13.63 6.76
CA THR A 106 -10.66 -14.89 6.46
C THR A 106 -9.77 -15.90 5.75
N LYS A 107 -8.76 -15.44 5.00
CA LYS A 107 -7.78 -16.25 4.27
C LYS A 107 -6.47 -16.50 5.02
N ARG A 108 -6.46 -16.42 6.37
CA ARG A 108 -5.26 -16.57 7.24
C ARG A 108 -4.43 -17.85 7.08
N THR A 109 -4.97 -18.89 6.47
CA THR A 109 -4.29 -20.17 6.22
C THR A 109 -3.56 -20.20 4.86
N GLU A 110 -3.98 -19.34 3.92
CA GLU A 110 -3.55 -19.34 2.52
C GLU A 110 -2.62 -18.15 2.25
N ILE A 111 -1.34 -18.28 2.63
CA ILE A 111 -0.33 -17.20 2.54
C ILE A 111 -0.21 -16.64 1.12
N GLU A 112 -0.21 -17.50 0.10
CA GLU A 112 -0.11 -17.07 -1.31
C GLU A 112 -1.29 -16.18 -1.72
N TRP A 113 -2.50 -16.49 -1.25
CA TRP A 113 -3.68 -15.67 -1.51
C TRP A 113 -3.59 -14.32 -0.82
N GLN A 114 -3.13 -14.28 0.44
CA GLN A 114 -2.95 -13.02 1.15
C GLN A 114 -1.95 -12.11 0.43
N ILE A 115 -0.81 -12.65 -0.03
CA ILE A 115 0.17 -11.90 -0.81
C ILE A 115 -0.44 -11.40 -2.12
N SER A 116 -1.18 -12.27 -2.82
CA SER A 116 -1.83 -11.91 -4.08
C SER A 116 -2.80 -10.74 -3.91
N ILE A 117 -3.62 -10.76 -2.85
CA ILE A 117 -4.57 -9.67 -2.54
C ILE A 117 -3.82 -8.36 -2.31
N PHE A 118 -2.79 -8.36 -1.46
CA PHE A 118 -1.98 -7.16 -1.22
C PHE A 118 -1.34 -6.62 -2.49
N ASN A 119 -0.80 -7.51 -3.33
CA ASN A 119 -0.16 -7.14 -4.57
C ASN A 119 -1.17 -6.58 -5.59
N VAL A 120 -2.34 -7.19 -5.75
CA VAL A 120 -3.37 -6.71 -6.68
C VAL A 120 -3.86 -5.33 -6.25
N ILE A 121 -4.19 -5.16 -4.97
CA ILE A 121 -4.71 -3.89 -4.45
C ILE A 121 -3.64 -2.80 -4.53
N GLY A 122 -2.41 -3.08 -4.07
CA GLY A 122 -1.33 -2.10 -4.11
C GLY A 122 -0.99 -1.70 -5.55
N THR A 123 -0.94 -2.66 -6.47
CA THR A 123 -0.74 -2.41 -7.90
C THR A 123 -1.86 -1.54 -8.49
N SER A 124 -3.14 -1.83 -8.18
CA SER A 124 -4.26 -1.01 -8.64
C SER A 124 -4.17 0.43 -8.14
N ILE A 125 -3.83 0.65 -6.87
CA ILE A 125 -3.65 1.98 -6.30
C ILE A 125 -2.51 2.72 -7.00
N VAL A 126 -1.36 2.08 -7.17
CA VAL A 126 -0.19 2.64 -7.87
C VAL A 126 -0.55 3.04 -9.30
N THR A 127 -1.24 2.18 -10.05
CA THR A 127 -1.64 2.46 -11.42
C THR A 127 -2.55 3.69 -11.49
N VAL A 128 -3.55 3.79 -10.60
CA VAL A 128 -4.44 4.96 -10.54
C VAL A 128 -3.64 6.22 -10.27
N ILE A 129 -2.71 6.20 -9.30
CA ILE A 129 -1.87 7.35 -8.96
C ILE A 129 -0.99 7.76 -10.15
N LEU A 130 -0.33 6.82 -10.80
CA LEU A 130 0.52 7.10 -11.96
C LEU A 130 -0.29 7.73 -13.10
N ILE A 131 -1.48 7.20 -13.40
CA ILE A 131 -2.37 7.77 -14.41
C ILE A 131 -2.81 9.19 -14.01
N SER A 132 -3.19 9.42 -12.75
CA SER A 132 -3.57 10.74 -12.26
C SER A 132 -2.43 11.75 -12.36
N ILE A 133 -1.19 11.35 -12.04
CA ILE A 133 0.00 12.20 -12.18
C ILE A 133 0.24 12.55 -13.65
N ILE A 134 0.16 11.56 -14.55
CA ILE A 134 0.35 11.78 -15.99
C ILE A 134 -0.73 12.73 -16.53
N ALA A 135 -1.99 12.51 -16.17
CA ALA A 135 -3.11 13.34 -16.60
C ALA A 135 -2.96 14.79 -16.09
N ALA A 136 -2.57 14.98 -14.83
CA ALA A 136 -2.36 16.32 -14.25
C ALA A 136 -1.09 17.02 -14.78
N GLY A 137 -0.09 16.28 -15.26
CA GLY A 137 1.11 16.84 -15.90
C GLY A 137 0.91 17.18 -17.39
N LEU A 138 -0.16 16.68 -18.02
CA LEU A 138 -0.54 16.97 -19.40
C LEU A 138 -1.49 18.17 -19.54
N SER A 139 -2.05 18.66 -18.43
CA SER A 139 -2.90 19.86 -18.36
C SER A 139 -2.11 21.11 -18.00
#